data_AF-A0A5K7ZN50-F1
#
_entry.id   AF-A0A5K7ZN50-F1
#
_cell.length_a   1.000
_cell.length_b   1.000
_cell.length_c   1.000
_cell.angle_alpha   90.00
_cell.angle_beta   90.00
_cell.angle_gamma   90.00
#
_symmetry.space_group_name_H-M   'P 1'
#
loop_
_entity.id
_entity.type
_entity.pdbx_description
1 polymer ?
#
loop_
_entity_poly.entity_id
_entity_poly.type
_entity_poly.pdbx_seq_one_letter_code
_entity_poly.pdbx_strand_id
1 'polypeptide(L)'
;MTGLDDLKIAVLSEEDLATIRTLEKKLGPNIRLVAVESKSVLYALEAKMAPNEWQRVDTVYSEIKNIKAYYNELDTAKEAKGWLKGFLINNNLSPKPKKRPIRVREVVNTESE
;
A
#
# COMPACT_ATOMS: atom_id res chain seq x y z
N MET A 1 9.13 5.88 -15.43
CA MET A 1 9.55 5.10 -14.24
C MET A 1 9.07 3.68 -14.46
N THR A 2 9.99 2.75 -14.54
CA THR A 2 9.77 1.34 -14.92
C THR A 2 9.21 0.58 -13.73
N GLY A 3 8.00 0.02 -13.84
CA GLY A 3 7.34 -0.80 -12.80
C GLY A 3 8.07 -2.10 -12.41
N LEU A 4 9.35 -2.24 -12.80
CA LEU A 4 10.27 -3.30 -12.38
C LEU A 4 10.87 -3.02 -11.00
N ASP A 5 10.89 -1.76 -10.54
CA ASP A 5 11.44 -1.41 -9.22
C ASP A 5 10.56 -1.93 -8.06
N ASP A 6 9.29 -2.26 -8.33
CA ASP A 6 8.31 -2.80 -7.36
C ASP A 6 8.28 -4.33 -7.30
N LEU A 7 9.23 -5.00 -7.94
CA LEU A 7 9.27 -6.46 -8.08
C LEU A 7 10.52 -7.02 -7.40
N LYS A 8 10.35 -8.10 -6.63
CA LYS A 8 11.47 -8.94 -6.14
C LYS A 8 11.36 -10.32 -6.80
N ILE A 9 12.48 -11.01 -6.99
CA ILE A 9 12.45 -12.37 -7.56
C ILE A 9 11.69 -13.27 -6.59
N ALA A 10 10.70 -13.99 -7.10
CA ALA A 10 9.90 -14.90 -6.27
C ALA A 10 10.72 -16.13 -5.86
N VAL A 11 10.61 -16.56 -4.60
CA VAL A 11 11.13 -17.87 -4.19
C VAL A 11 10.07 -18.92 -4.50
N LEU A 12 10.29 -19.66 -5.58
CA LEU A 12 9.34 -20.67 -6.07
C LEU A 12 9.59 -22.04 -5.44
N SER A 13 8.51 -22.78 -5.22
CA SER A 13 8.58 -24.20 -4.90
C SER A 13 8.98 -25.03 -6.14
N GLU A 14 9.45 -26.26 -5.94
CA GLU A 14 9.76 -27.20 -7.04
C GLU A 14 8.54 -27.50 -7.92
N GLU A 15 7.32 -27.48 -7.35
CA GLU A 15 6.06 -27.69 -8.07
C GLU A 15 5.74 -26.50 -8.99
N ASP A 16 5.95 -25.27 -8.51
CA ASP A 16 5.76 -24.06 -9.30
C ASP A 16 6.79 -23.97 -10.45
N LEU A 17 8.05 -24.36 -10.17
CA LEU A 17 9.10 -24.44 -11.19
C LEU A 17 8.76 -25.47 -12.29
N ALA A 18 8.20 -26.62 -11.92
CA ALA A 18 7.77 -27.63 -12.89
C ALA A 18 6.62 -27.12 -13.78
N THR A 19 5.70 -26.34 -13.20
CA THR A 19 4.59 -25.70 -13.91
C THR A 19 5.11 -24.66 -14.90
N ILE A 20 6.04 -23.80 -14.48
CA ILE A 20 6.67 -22.79 -15.34
C ILE A 20 7.40 -23.45 -16.51
N ARG A 21 8.22 -24.48 -16.27
CA ARG A 21 8.91 -25.21 -17.34
C ARG A 21 7.96 -25.83 -18.36
N THR A 22 6.80 -26.29 -17.91
CA THR A 22 5.77 -26.84 -18.79
C THR A 22 5.12 -25.75 -19.65
N LEU A 23 4.89 -24.57 -19.08
CA LEU A 23 4.38 -23.40 -19.80
C LEU A 23 5.39 -22.85 -20.81
N GLU A 24 6.68 -22.77 -20.43
CA GLU A 24 7.75 -22.37 -21.35
C GLU A 24 7.83 -23.28 -22.59
N LYS A 25 7.69 -24.60 -22.39
CA LYS A 25 7.65 -25.57 -23.50
C LYS A 25 6.48 -25.33 -24.45
N LYS A 26 5.33 -24.85 -23.95
CA LYS A 26 4.16 -24.51 -24.79
C LYS A 26 4.36 -23.20 -25.56
N LEU A 27 5.10 -22.25 -25.01
CA LEU A 27 5.34 -20.92 -25.57
C LEU A 27 6.51 -20.91 -26.59
N GLY A 28 7.37 -21.92 -26.56
CA GLY A 28 8.44 -22.13 -27.53
C GLY A 28 9.83 -21.68 -27.03
N PRO A 29 10.90 -21.94 -27.81
CA PRO A 29 12.28 -21.85 -27.33
C PRO A 29 12.77 -20.42 -27.05
N ASN A 30 12.05 -19.41 -27.54
CA ASN A 30 12.46 -18.00 -27.46
C ASN A 30 11.82 -17.25 -26.28
N ILE A 31 10.92 -17.88 -25.52
CA ILE A 31 10.20 -17.23 -24.42
C ILE A 31 10.63 -17.86 -23.09
N ARG A 32 11.06 -17.01 -22.16
CA ARG A 32 11.36 -17.38 -20.77
C ARG A 32 10.36 -16.71 -19.85
N LEU A 33 9.87 -17.46 -18.87
CA LEU A 33 8.94 -16.96 -17.86
C LEU A 33 9.72 -16.65 -16.57
N VAL A 34 9.53 -15.44 -16.04
CA VAL A 34 10.15 -15.01 -14.78
C VAL A 34 9.04 -14.77 -13.77
N ALA A 35 9.12 -15.45 -12.62
CA ALA A 35 8.22 -15.18 -11.51
C ALA A 35 8.81 -14.07 -10.62
N VAL A 36 7.96 -13.09 -10.33
CA VAL A 36 8.28 -11.95 -9.47
C VAL A 36 7.23 -11.85 -8.38
N GLU A 37 7.67 -11.63 -7.14
CA GLU A 37 6.82 -11.25 -6.02
C GLU A 37 6.61 -9.74 -6.06
N SER A 38 5.37 -9.31 -5.82
CA SER A 38 5.06 -7.90 -5.59
C SER A 38 5.75 -7.46 -4.29
N LYS A 39 6.53 -6.38 -4.32
CA LYS A 39 7.18 -5.79 -3.14
C LYS A 39 6.20 -5.14 -2.16
N SER A 40 4.89 -5.30 -2.30
CA SER A 40 3.85 -4.37 -1.83
C SER A 40 3.75 -4.20 -0.31
N VAL A 41 4.77 -3.56 0.26
CA VAL A 41 4.68 -2.80 1.49
C VAL A 41 3.73 -1.65 1.19
N LEU A 42 2.58 -1.65 1.85
CA LEU A 42 1.64 -0.54 1.77
C LEU A 42 1.85 0.37 2.97
N TYR A 43 1.81 1.67 2.75
CA TYR A 43 1.88 2.67 3.80
C TYR A 43 0.47 3.17 4.08
N ALA A 44 -0.05 2.88 5.27
CA ALA A 44 -1.35 3.32 5.72
C ALA A 44 -1.27 4.67 6.46
N LEU A 45 -2.17 5.59 6.14
CA LEU A 45 -2.44 6.77 6.95
C LEU A 45 -3.46 6.45 8.02
N GLU A 46 -3.06 6.62 9.27
CA GLU A 46 -3.92 6.37 10.43
C GLU A 46 -4.01 7.61 11.31
N ALA A 47 -5.21 7.88 11.82
CA ALA A 47 -5.49 8.88 12.83
C ALA A 47 -5.62 8.21 14.21
N LYS A 48 -5.14 8.90 15.25
CA LYS A 48 -5.23 8.41 16.64
C LYS A 48 -6.66 8.55 17.17
N MET A 49 -7.21 7.44 17.66
CA MET A 49 -8.55 7.38 18.26
C MET A 49 -8.49 7.41 19.78
N ALA A 50 -7.57 6.65 20.37
CA ALA A 50 -7.32 6.55 21.81
C ALA A 50 -5.85 6.19 22.09
N PRO A 51 -5.40 6.03 23.35
CA PRO A 51 -4.11 5.43 23.66
C PRO A 51 -3.97 4.07 22.98
N ASN A 52 -2.88 3.86 22.22
CA ASN A 52 -2.61 2.66 21.42
C ASN A 52 -3.64 2.31 20.33
N GLU A 53 -4.70 3.11 20.15
CA GLU A 53 -5.72 2.88 19.15
C GLU A 53 -5.57 3.86 17.98
N TRP A 54 -5.39 3.30 16.80
CA TRP A 54 -5.18 4.02 15.55
C TRP A 54 -6.08 3.42 14.48
N GLN A 55 -6.69 4.28 13.67
CA GLN A 55 -7.66 3.87 12.67
C GLN A 55 -7.43 4.65 11.38
N ARG A 56 -7.77 4.05 10.24
CA ARG A 56 -7.51 4.63 8.93
C ARG A 56 -8.24 5.96 8.73
N VAL A 57 -7.57 6.91 8.09
CA VAL A 57 -8.09 8.27 7.91
C VAL A 57 -9.41 8.36 7.13
N ASP A 58 -9.66 7.42 6.22
CA ASP A 58 -10.92 7.31 5.45
C ASP A 58 -12.13 6.93 6.30
N THR A 59 -11.90 6.13 7.34
CA THR A 59 -12.94 5.77 8.29
C THR A 59 -13.13 6.79 9.41
N VAL A 60 -12.08 7.56 9.71
CA VAL A 60 -12.09 8.56 10.80
C VAL A 60 -12.66 9.90 10.34
N TYR A 61 -12.43 10.29 9.09
CA TYR A 61 -12.87 11.57 8.53
C TYR A 61 -13.90 11.37 7.43
N SER A 62 -15.09 10.89 7.80
CA SER A 62 -16.20 10.63 6.87
C SER A 62 -16.68 11.88 6.10
N GLU A 63 -16.37 13.06 6.60
CA GLU A 63 -16.69 14.35 5.99
C GLU A 63 -15.84 14.64 4.75
N ILE A 64 -14.71 13.95 4.58
CA ILE A 64 -13.78 14.14 3.47
C ILE A 64 -14.02 13.04 2.43
N LYS A 65 -14.69 13.40 1.32
CA LYS A 65 -14.92 12.47 0.21
C LYS A 65 -13.59 12.05 -0.43
N ASN A 66 -13.50 10.76 -0.78
CA ASN A 66 -12.40 10.18 -1.57
C ASN A 66 -10.99 10.34 -0.94
N ILE A 67 -10.90 10.42 0.37
CA ILE A 67 -9.61 10.42 1.06
C ILE A 67 -8.92 9.06 0.88
N LYS A 68 -7.71 9.08 0.33
CA LYS A 68 -6.89 7.88 0.16
C LYS A 68 -6.20 7.55 1.48
N ALA A 69 -6.30 6.29 1.92
CA ALA A 69 -5.69 5.83 3.16
C ALA A 69 -4.41 5.00 2.95
N TYR A 70 -4.14 4.52 1.74
CA TYR A 70 -3.01 3.64 1.42
C TYR A 70 -2.15 4.18 0.29
N TYR A 71 -0.85 3.96 0.40
CA TYR A 71 0.16 4.41 -0.55
C TYR A 71 1.19 3.30 -0.75
N ASN A 72 1.70 3.16 -1.97
CA ASN A 72 2.77 2.21 -2.32
C ASN A 72 4.17 2.75 -1.94
N GLU A 73 4.30 4.08 -1.83
CA GLU A 73 5.57 4.75 -1.54
C GLU A 73 5.51 5.51 -0.21
N LEU A 74 6.56 5.39 0.61
CA LEU A 74 6.66 6.04 1.91
C LEU A 74 6.62 7.56 1.80
N ASP A 75 7.32 8.12 0.83
CA ASP A 75 7.43 9.57 0.69
C ASP A 75 6.10 10.17 0.22
N THR A 76 5.42 9.53 -0.72
CA THR A 76 4.04 9.86 -1.10
C THR A 76 3.09 9.79 0.11
N ALA A 77 3.24 8.81 1.00
CA ALA A 77 2.45 8.74 2.24
C ALA A 77 2.75 9.89 3.22
N LYS A 78 4.02 10.29 3.36
CA LYS A 78 4.44 11.43 4.21
C LYS A 78 3.92 12.76 3.66
N GLU A 79 3.98 12.95 2.35
CA GLU A 79 3.44 14.14 1.68
C GLU A 79 1.93 14.23 1.89
N ALA A 80 1.20 13.14 1.65
CA ALA A 80 -0.23 13.07 1.89
C ALA A 80 -0.60 13.34 3.37
N LYS A 81 0.17 12.82 4.32
CA LYS A 81 0.04 13.17 5.75
C LYS A 81 0.19 14.68 5.98
N GLY A 82 1.20 15.30 5.38
CA GLY A 82 1.45 16.74 5.48
C GLY A 82 0.27 17.56 4.96
N TRP A 83 -0.18 17.22 3.75
CA TRP A 83 -1.34 17.85 3.11
C TRP A 83 -2.61 17.69 3.96
N LEU A 84 -2.90 16.48 4.43
CA LEU A 84 -4.09 16.19 5.24
C LEU A 84 -4.07 16.98 6.56
N LYS A 85 -2.90 17.09 7.22
CA LYS A 85 -2.77 17.94 8.41
C LYS A 85 -3.09 19.40 8.12
N GLY A 86 -2.63 19.94 6.99
CA GLY A 86 -2.94 21.30 6.56
C GLY A 86 -4.44 21.47 6.27
N PHE A 87 -5.03 20.54 5.52
CA PHE A 87 -6.43 20.52 5.18
C PHE A 87 -7.34 20.48 6.43
N LEU A 88 -7.05 19.60 7.40
CA LEU A 88 -7.83 19.49 8.64
C LEU A 88 -7.85 20.78 9.47
N ILE A 89 -6.84 21.64 9.34
CA ILE A 89 -6.79 22.94 10.03
C ILE A 89 -7.59 23.98 9.25
N ASN A 90 -7.38 24.03 7.94
CA ASN A 90 -7.78 25.17 7.09
C ASN A 90 -9.11 24.97 6.33
N ASN A 91 -9.72 23.79 6.38
CA ASN A 91 -10.99 23.54 5.68
C ASN A 91 -12.17 24.28 6.34
N ASN A 92 -13.20 24.51 5.52
CA ASN A 92 -14.49 25.12 5.88
C ASN A 92 -15.64 24.10 5.77
N LEU A 93 -15.38 22.80 5.94
CA LEU A 93 -16.43 21.78 5.90
C LEU A 93 -17.40 21.94 7.09
N SER A 94 -18.65 21.58 6.86
CA SER A 94 -19.69 21.52 7.89
C SER A 94 -20.35 20.13 7.86
N PRO A 95 -20.19 19.29 8.89
CA PRO A 95 -19.40 19.55 10.11
C PRO A 95 -17.89 19.59 9.85
N LYS A 96 -17.16 20.35 10.67
CA LYS A 96 -15.70 20.47 10.56
C LYS A 96 -15.03 19.23 11.17
N PRO A 97 -14.19 18.49 10.43
CA PRO A 97 -13.54 17.29 10.95
C PRO A 97 -12.58 17.64 12.10
N LYS A 98 -12.64 16.87 13.19
CA LYS A 98 -11.81 17.08 14.38
C LYS A 98 -10.37 16.67 14.13
N LYS A 99 -9.43 17.62 14.18
CA LYS A 99 -7.99 17.33 14.03
C LYS A 99 -7.50 16.29 15.06
N ARG A 100 -6.85 15.24 14.57
CA ARG A 100 -6.17 14.19 15.37
C ARG A 100 -4.71 14.03 14.95
N PRO A 101 -3.85 13.48 15.83
CA PRO A 101 -2.53 13.00 15.41
C PRO A 101 -2.66 11.99 14.28
N ILE A 102 -1.83 12.12 13.25
CA ILE A 102 -1.79 11.22 12.09
C ILE A 102 -0.40 10.60 11.98
N ARG A 103 -0.32 9.29 11.74
CA ARG A 103 0.91 8.56 11.47
C ARG A 103 0.85 7.87 10.10
N VAL A 104 2.03 7.58 9.57
CA VAL A 104 2.20 6.61 8.48
C VAL A 104 2.59 5.29 9.16
N ARG A 105 1.89 4.21 8.84
CA ARG A 105 2.20 2.86 9.30
C ARG A 105 2.56 2.00 8.10
N GLU A 106 3.65 1.27 8.22
CA GLU A 106 4.00 0.22 7.28
C GLU A 106 3.05 -0.98 7.47
N VAL A 107 2.39 -1.39 6.39
CA VAL A 107 1.52 -2.54 6.29
C VAL A 107 2.28 -3.55 5.44
N VAL A 108 2.94 -4.46 6.14
CA VAL A 108 3.57 -5.62 5.54
C VAL A 108 2.47 -6.65 5.32
N ASN A 109 2.31 -7.13 4.09
CA ASN A 109 1.42 -8.25 3.81
C ASN A 109 1.99 -9.47 4.52
N THR A 110 1.46 -9.78 5.70
CA THR A 110 1.83 -10.98 6.46
C THR A 110 0.88 -12.09 6.04
N GLU A 111 0.98 -12.50 4.77
CA GLU A 111 0.61 -13.87 4.42
C GLU A 111 1.82 -14.74 4.78
N SER A 112 1.78 -15.23 6.01
CA SER A 112 2.65 -16.28 6.50
C SER A 112 1.83 -17.08 7.50
N GLU A 113 0.95 -17.91 6.97
CA GLU A 113 0.63 -19.26 7.48
C GLU A 113 -0.18 -20.04 6.42
#